data_AF-A0A238HFJ0-F1
#
_entry.id   AF-A0A238HFJ0-F1
#
_cell.length_a   1.000
_cell.length_b   1.000
_cell.length_c   1.000
_cell.angle_alpha   90.00
_cell.angle_beta   90.00
_cell.angle_gamma   90.00
#
_symmetry.space_group_name_H-M   'P 1'
#
loop_
_entity.id
_entity.type
_entity.pdbx_description
1 polymer ?
#
loop_
_entity_poly.entity_id
_entity_poly.type
_entity_poly.pdbx_seq_one_letter_code
_entity_poly.pdbx_strand_id
1 'polypeptide(L)'
;MAKKRSLPARLREKVMKNGKVYYYYDTCQKPRKWLPLGADFYEALKQYADLEREFNVQEMATRVSDVLTFAYVAKRYVREVLPTKSLATQKCNFRELDNLLLFFDKPPAPINAIRPVHIREYLDWRSKAAKTRANREVALFSHIFNKAREWGYTDNENPVRGVKKNVEKGRDVYVSDDMFWRVFNRADRHR
;
A
#
# COMPACT_ATOMS: atom_id res chain seq x y z
N MET A 1 46.56 30.59 -10.40
CA MET A 1 45.71 29.40 -10.55
C MET A 1 44.27 29.81 -10.26
N ALA A 2 43.35 29.70 -11.21
CA ALA A 2 41.96 30.09 -10.99
C ALA A 2 41.34 29.22 -9.88
N LYS A 3 40.76 29.84 -8.84
CA LYS A 3 40.04 29.13 -7.76
C LYS A 3 38.95 28.27 -8.41
N LYS A 4 39.06 26.94 -8.29
CA LYS A 4 37.94 26.04 -8.65
C LYS A 4 36.73 26.45 -7.82
N ARG A 5 35.63 26.80 -8.48
CA ARG A 5 34.37 27.08 -7.80
C ARG A 5 33.90 25.80 -7.11
N SER A 6 33.51 25.91 -5.85
CA SER A 6 32.85 24.80 -5.16
C SER A 6 31.46 24.61 -5.78
N LEU A 7 31.29 23.54 -6.55
CA LEU A 7 30.00 23.22 -7.17
C LEU A 7 29.09 22.52 -6.15
N PRO A 8 27.78 22.83 -6.15
CA PRO A 8 26.80 22.13 -5.33
C PRO A 8 26.70 20.64 -5.73
N ALA A 9 26.11 19.83 -4.83
CA ALA A 9 25.99 18.38 -5.05
C ALA A 9 25.29 18.07 -6.38
N ARG A 10 25.71 17.01 -7.09
CA ARG A 10 25.20 16.60 -8.43
C ARG A 10 25.42 17.58 -9.58
N LEU A 11 25.87 18.81 -9.34
CA LEU A 11 26.36 19.69 -10.42
C LEU A 11 27.80 19.31 -10.79
N ARG A 12 28.06 19.14 -12.09
CA ARG A 12 29.35 18.75 -12.64
C ARG A 12 29.77 19.73 -13.72
N GLU A 13 31.05 20.06 -13.76
CA GLU A 13 31.66 20.80 -14.87
C GLU A 13 32.50 19.86 -15.73
N LYS A 14 32.48 20.07 -17.05
CA LYS A 14 33.35 19.39 -18.00
C LYS A 14 34.00 20.42 -18.91
N VAL A 15 35.33 20.42 -18.94
CA VAL A 15 36.12 21.24 -19.85
C VAL A 15 36.27 20.48 -21.18
N MET A 16 35.87 21.10 -22.28
CA MET A 16 36.05 20.55 -23.63
C MET A 16 37.46 20.81 -24.16
N LYS A 17 37.86 20.10 -25.23
CA LYS A 17 39.18 20.27 -25.87
C LYS A 17 39.47 21.70 -26.35
N ASN A 18 38.42 22.49 -26.60
CA ASN A 18 38.49 23.90 -27.00
C ASN A 18 38.55 24.89 -25.82
N GLY A 19 38.68 24.40 -24.58
CA GLY A 19 38.73 25.22 -23.37
C GLY A 19 37.36 25.72 -22.87
N LYS A 20 36.26 25.50 -23.60
CA LYS A 20 34.91 25.86 -23.13
C LYS A 20 34.46 24.91 -22.02
N VAL A 21 33.83 25.48 -20.99
CA VAL A 21 33.28 24.75 -19.85
C VAL A 21 31.78 24.54 -20.05
N TYR A 22 31.31 23.32 -19.82
CA TYR A 22 29.89 22.98 -19.83
C TYR A 22 29.48 22.38 -18.49
N TYR A 23 28.28 22.72 -18.05
CA TYR A 23 27.68 22.24 -16.81
C TYR A 23 26.68 21.12 -17.10
N TYR A 24 26.67 20.13 -16.22
CA TYR A 24 25.82 18.95 -16.29
C TYR A 24 25.21 18.63 -14.93
N TYR A 25 23.97 18.16 -14.94
CA TYR A 25 23.32 17.58 -13.77
C TYR A 25 23.45 16.07 -13.79
N ASP A 26 23.93 15.49 -12.68
CA ASP A 26 24.07 14.05 -12.49
C ASP A 26 22.79 13.49 -11.88
N THR A 27 22.02 12.73 -12.65
CA THR A 27 20.71 12.22 -12.19
C THR A 27 20.83 11.07 -11.17
N CYS A 28 22.04 10.58 -10.90
CA CYS A 28 22.31 9.41 -10.04
C CYS A 28 21.53 8.13 -10.42
N GLN A 29 20.89 8.10 -11.59
CA GLN A 29 20.21 6.93 -12.12
C GLN A 29 21.21 5.83 -12.48
N LYS A 30 20.75 4.58 -12.61
CA LYS A 30 21.56 3.46 -13.12
C LYS A 30 20.94 2.97 -14.44
N PRO A 31 21.65 3.02 -15.59
CA PRO A 31 23.00 3.55 -15.78
C PRO A 31 23.09 5.07 -15.56
N ARG A 32 24.27 5.57 -15.14
CA ARG A 32 24.48 6.98 -14.82
C ARG A 32 24.30 7.86 -16.05
N LYS A 33 23.36 8.80 -15.97
CA LYS A 33 23.05 9.75 -17.04
C LYS A 33 23.36 11.17 -16.58
N TRP A 34 23.97 11.96 -17.46
CA TRP A 34 24.26 13.37 -17.23
C TRP A 34 23.37 14.21 -18.14
N LEU A 35 22.59 15.11 -17.56
CA LEU A 35 21.76 16.06 -18.29
C LEU A 35 22.58 17.33 -18.58
N PRO A 36 22.70 17.77 -19.84
CA PRO A 36 23.40 19.00 -20.17
C PRO A 36 22.59 20.23 -19.72
N LEU A 37 23.21 21.13 -18.97
CA LEU A 37 22.59 22.39 -18.50
C LEU A 37 23.03 23.62 -19.31
N GLY A 38 24.14 23.51 -20.05
CA GLY A 38 24.67 24.56 -20.91
C GLY A 38 26.08 25.03 -20.52
N ALA A 39 26.51 26.14 -21.11
CA ALA A 39 27.84 26.73 -20.87
C ALA A 39 27.80 27.94 -19.92
N ASP A 40 26.65 28.59 -19.75
CA ASP A 40 26.48 29.67 -18.76
C ASP A 40 26.27 29.09 -17.36
N PHE A 41 27.04 29.57 -16.39
CA PHE A 41 26.99 29.13 -15.01
C PHE A 41 25.68 29.52 -14.31
N TYR A 42 25.15 30.72 -14.53
CA TYR A 42 23.97 31.21 -13.81
C TYR A 42 22.70 30.54 -14.32
N GLU A 43 22.59 30.36 -15.64
CA GLU A 43 21.48 29.59 -16.24
C GLU A 43 21.52 28.14 -15.79
N ALA A 44 22.71 27.52 -15.78
CA ALA A 44 22.88 26.16 -15.27
C ALA A 44 22.52 26.04 -13.79
N LEU A 45 22.83 27.04 -12.97
CA LEU A 45 22.48 27.05 -11.54
C LEU A 45 20.96 27.14 -11.33
N LYS A 46 20.25 27.89 -12.17
CA LYS A 46 18.77 27.96 -12.13
C LYS A 46 18.15 26.62 -12.48
N GLN A 47 18.55 26.02 -13.61
CA GLN A 47 18.06 24.70 -14.00
C GLN A 47 18.41 23.61 -12.98
N TYR A 48 19.59 23.71 -12.36
CA TYR A 48 20.00 22.84 -11.25
C TYR A 48 19.03 22.92 -10.06
N ALA A 49 18.63 24.12 -9.65
CA ALA A 49 17.71 24.31 -8.52
C ALA A 49 16.34 23.67 -8.78
N ASP A 50 15.82 23.79 -10.01
CA ASP A 50 14.57 23.17 -10.41
C ASP A 50 14.67 21.63 -10.39
N LEU A 51 15.76 21.07 -10.95
CA LEU A 51 15.99 19.62 -10.98
C LEU A 51 16.24 19.01 -9.60
N GLU A 52 16.94 19.70 -8.70
CA GLU A 52 17.11 19.25 -7.32
C GLU A 52 15.79 19.28 -6.55
N ARG A 53 14.95 20.30 -6.77
CA ARG A 53 13.63 20.35 -6.15
C ARG A 53 12.78 19.16 -6.60
N GLU A 54 12.72 18.88 -7.89
CA GLU A 54 12.00 17.72 -8.43
C GLU A 54 12.56 16.41 -7.88
N PHE A 55 13.88 16.24 -7.88
CA PHE A 55 14.52 15.05 -7.34
C PHE A 55 14.16 14.83 -5.87
N ASN A 56 14.26 15.87 -5.04
CA ASN A 56 13.98 15.78 -3.61
C ASN A 56 12.50 15.49 -3.33
N VAL A 57 11.58 16.07 -4.10
CA VAL A 57 10.15 15.76 -4.03
C VAL A 57 9.90 14.29 -4.37
N GLN A 58 10.47 13.80 -5.47
CA GLN A 58 10.29 12.41 -5.90
C GLN A 58 10.91 11.43 -4.90
N GLU A 59 12.11 11.71 -4.39
CA GLU A 59 12.79 10.86 -3.42
C GLU A 59 12.03 10.82 -2.08
N MET A 60 11.52 11.96 -1.62
CA MET A 60 10.66 12.02 -0.44
C MET A 60 9.38 11.22 -0.64
N ALA A 61 8.71 11.35 -1.79
CA ALA A 61 7.50 10.59 -2.10
C ALA A 61 7.76 9.07 -2.07
N THR A 62 8.87 8.61 -2.65
CA THR A 62 9.27 7.19 -2.61
C THR A 62 9.49 6.73 -1.17
N ARG A 63 10.25 7.47 -0.37
CA ARG A 63 10.49 7.13 1.04
C ARG A 63 9.19 7.06 1.85
N VAL A 64 8.28 8.01 1.63
CA VAL A 64 6.97 8.00 2.29
C VAL A 64 6.18 6.76 1.87
N SER A 65 6.20 6.39 0.59
CA SER A 65 5.51 5.20 0.10
C SER A 65 6.08 3.89 0.67
N ASP A 66 7.40 3.81 0.87
CA ASP A 66 8.07 2.66 1.48
C ASP A 66 7.68 2.47 2.96
N VAL A 67 7.42 3.58 3.67
CA VAL A 67 6.97 3.56 5.07
C VAL A 67 5.47 3.26 5.16
N LEU A 68 4.68 3.79 4.24
CA LEU A 68 3.22 3.76 4.26
C LEU A 68 2.67 2.45 3.67
N THR A 69 2.99 1.36 4.35
CA THR A 69 2.61 -0.01 3.96
C THR A 69 1.23 -0.39 4.49
N PHE A 70 0.65 -1.45 3.93
CA PHE A 70 -0.59 -2.03 4.47
C PHE A 70 -0.46 -2.39 5.96
N ALA A 71 0.67 -2.98 6.36
CA ALA A 71 0.93 -3.33 7.75
C ALA A 71 0.93 -2.11 8.68
N TYR A 72 1.46 -0.97 8.24
CA TYR A 72 1.41 0.29 9.00
C TYR A 72 -0.04 0.75 9.24
N VAL A 73 -0.86 0.76 8.19
CA VAL A 73 -2.28 1.11 8.29
C VAL A 73 -3.05 0.13 9.19
N ALA A 74 -2.78 -1.17 9.04
CA ALA A 74 -3.41 -2.22 9.84
C ALA A 74 -3.09 -2.06 11.34
N LYS A 75 -1.85 -1.71 11.69
CA LYS A 75 -1.45 -1.42 13.10
C LYS A 75 -2.26 -0.26 13.68
N ARG A 76 -2.42 0.83 12.93
CA ARG A 76 -3.25 1.96 13.37
C ARG A 76 -4.72 1.55 13.51
N TYR A 77 -5.24 0.74 12.59
CA TYR A 77 -6.60 0.21 12.65
C TYR A 77 -6.87 -0.64 13.88
N VAL A 78 -5.93 -1.51 14.25
CA VAL A 78 -6.00 -2.32 15.47
C VAL A 78 -6.04 -1.43 16.73
N ARG A 79 -5.34 -0.29 16.72
CA ARG A 79 -5.29 0.63 17.86
C ARG A 79 -6.55 1.48 18.00
N GLU A 80 -7.07 2.02 16.89
CA GLU A 80 -8.09 3.08 16.93
C GLU A 80 -9.50 2.56 16.64
N VAL A 81 -9.65 1.55 15.77
CA VAL A 81 -10.97 1.15 15.24
C VAL A 81 -11.41 -0.22 15.75
N LEU A 82 -10.47 -1.13 15.98
CA LEU A 82 -10.80 -2.47 16.45
C LEU A 82 -11.39 -2.50 17.88
N PRO A 83 -10.92 -1.68 18.85
CA PRO A 83 -11.46 -1.69 20.22
C PRO A 83 -12.91 -1.24 20.33
N THR A 84 -13.41 -0.46 19.36
CA THR A 84 -14.80 0.02 19.34
C THR A 84 -15.81 -1.05 18.90
N LYS A 85 -15.33 -2.18 18.36
CA LYS A 85 -16.18 -3.30 17.92
C LYS A 85 -16.44 -4.28 19.07
N SER A 86 -17.48 -5.11 18.94
CA SER A 86 -17.77 -6.16 19.92
C SER A 86 -16.62 -7.17 20.05
N LEU A 87 -16.44 -7.75 21.24
CA LEU A 87 -15.36 -8.73 21.51
C LEU A 87 -15.36 -9.92 20.53
N ALA A 88 -16.54 -10.39 20.12
CA ALA A 88 -16.67 -11.46 19.13
C ALA A 88 -16.14 -11.01 17.76
N THR A 89 -16.50 -9.82 17.32
CA THR A 89 -16.01 -9.23 16.06
C THR A 89 -14.50 -8.97 16.11
N GLN A 90 -13.98 -8.49 17.24
CA GLN A 90 -12.54 -8.29 17.43
C GLN A 90 -11.76 -9.58 17.19
N LYS A 91 -12.17 -10.69 17.84
CA LYS A 91 -11.54 -12.02 17.66
C LYS A 91 -11.58 -12.51 16.21
N CYS A 92 -12.66 -12.22 15.47
CA CYS A 92 -12.73 -12.55 14.05
C CYS A 92 -11.77 -11.69 13.23
N ASN A 93 -11.78 -10.37 13.44
CA ASN A 93 -10.92 -9.43 12.71
C ASN A 93 -9.43 -9.70 12.91
N PHE A 94 -8.99 -10.11 14.11
CA PHE A 94 -7.60 -10.51 14.33
C PHE A 94 -7.18 -11.68 13.43
N ARG A 95 -8.00 -12.74 13.37
CA ARG A 95 -7.74 -13.89 12.50
C ARG A 95 -7.74 -13.51 11.02
N GLU A 96 -8.60 -12.57 10.63
CA GLU A 96 -8.66 -12.07 9.25
C GLU A 96 -7.43 -11.23 8.92
N LEU A 97 -6.98 -10.37 9.85
CA LEU A 97 -5.75 -9.59 9.74
C LEU A 97 -4.51 -10.46 9.57
N ASP A 98 -4.39 -11.55 10.33
CA ASP A 98 -3.24 -12.46 10.22
C ASP A 98 -3.08 -13.00 8.79
N ASN A 99 -4.20 -13.37 8.14
CA ASN A 99 -4.19 -13.85 6.76
C ASN A 99 -3.90 -12.73 5.75
N LEU A 100 -4.41 -11.52 5.98
CA LEU A 100 -4.11 -10.36 5.13
C LEU A 100 -2.63 -9.98 5.22
N LEU A 101 -2.06 -9.93 6.42
CA LEU A 101 -0.65 -9.64 6.64
C LEU A 101 0.25 -10.73 6.04
N LEU A 102 -0.16 -12.00 6.11
CA LEU A 102 0.59 -13.09 5.50
C LEU A 102 0.80 -12.90 3.99
N PHE A 103 -0.18 -12.30 3.29
CA PHE A 103 -0.10 -12.05 1.85
C PHE A 103 0.48 -10.67 1.51
N PHE A 104 0.07 -9.60 2.20
CA PHE A 104 0.45 -8.22 1.85
C PHE A 104 1.72 -7.70 2.53
N ASP A 105 2.31 -8.44 3.48
CA ASP A 105 3.51 -8.02 4.20
C ASP A 105 4.81 -8.68 3.67
N LYS A 106 4.72 -9.52 2.63
CA LYS A 106 5.85 -10.30 2.10
C LYS A 106 5.92 -10.28 0.55
N PRO A 107 6.54 -9.26 -0.08
CA PRO A 107 7.16 -8.06 0.51
C PRO A 107 6.11 -7.04 1.02
N PRO A 108 6.49 -6.11 1.92
CA PRO A 108 5.57 -5.14 2.47
C PRO A 108 4.98 -4.25 1.37
N ALA A 109 3.69 -4.39 1.12
CA ALA A 109 3.01 -3.68 0.05
C ALA A 109 2.71 -2.23 0.47
N PRO A 110 3.21 -1.22 -0.29
CA PRO A 110 2.78 0.17 -0.12
C PRO A 110 1.28 0.29 -0.35
N ILE A 111 0.56 1.04 0.49
CA ILE A 111 -0.91 1.16 0.38
C ILE A 111 -1.35 1.68 -0.99
N ASN A 112 -0.56 2.60 -1.57
CA ASN A 112 -0.81 3.21 -2.88
C ASN A 112 -0.50 2.28 -4.06
N ALA A 113 0.28 1.21 -3.84
CA ALA A 113 0.64 0.25 -4.87
C ALA A 113 -0.36 -0.92 -4.97
N ILE A 114 -1.31 -1.04 -4.04
CA ILE A 114 -2.27 -2.15 -4.05
C ILE A 114 -3.33 -1.90 -5.13
N ARG A 115 -3.37 -2.79 -6.13
CA ARG A 115 -4.31 -2.73 -7.26
C ARG A 115 -5.40 -3.81 -7.13
N PRO A 116 -6.52 -3.68 -7.86
CA PRO A 116 -7.57 -4.70 -7.89
C PRO A 116 -7.08 -6.11 -8.25
N VAL A 117 -6.02 -6.20 -9.07
CA VAL A 117 -5.39 -7.48 -9.44
C VAL A 117 -4.85 -8.20 -8.20
N HIS A 118 -4.20 -7.49 -7.27
CA HIS A 118 -3.66 -8.10 -6.05
C HIS A 118 -4.76 -8.61 -5.12
N ILE A 119 -5.93 -7.95 -5.10
CA ILE A 119 -7.12 -8.43 -4.37
C ILE A 119 -7.65 -9.72 -4.99
N ARG A 120 -7.67 -9.81 -6.32
CA ARG A 120 -8.09 -11.02 -7.04
C ARG A 120 -7.14 -12.19 -6.77
N GLU A 121 -5.84 -11.94 -6.78
CA GLU A 121 -4.80 -12.92 -6.44
C GLU A 121 -4.95 -13.42 -5.00
N TYR A 122 -5.21 -12.52 -4.04
CA TYR A 122 -5.50 -12.88 -2.67
C TYR A 122 -6.73 -13.78 -2.56
N LEU A 123 -7.81 -13.44 -3.25
CA LEU A 123 -9.02 -14.26 -3.30
C LEU A 123 -8.72 -15.66 -3.84
N ASP A 124 -7.98 -15.78 -4.95
CA ASP A 124 -7.61 -17.09 -5.51
C ASP A 124 -6.74 -17.92 -4.57
N TRP A 125 -5.74 -17.28 -3.96
CA TRP A 125 -4.85 -17.93 -2.99
C TRP A 125 -5.64 -18.46 -1.79
N ARG A 126 -6.48 -17.62 -1.18
CA ARG A 126 -7.23 -17.98 0.02
C ARG A 126 -8.35 -18.98 -0.24
N SER A 127 -8.97 -18.91 -1.41
CA SER A 127 -10.10 -19.77 -1.79
C SER A 127 -9.75 -21.24 -1.83
N LYS A 128 -8.47 -21.58 -2.05
CA LYS A 128 -7.97 -22.96 -1.98
C LYS A 128 -8.19 -23.60 -0.62
N ALA A 129 -8.12 -22.82 0.45
CA ALA A 129 -8.29 -23.30 1.82
C ALA A 129 -9.66 -22.94 2.41
N ALA A 130 -10.16 -21.71 2.22
CA ALA A 130 -11.47 -21.31 2.74
C ALA A 130 -12.10 -20.17 1.92
N LYS A 131 -12.94 -20.56 0.95
CA LYS A 131 -13.65 -19.65 0.02
C LYS A 131 -14.48 -18.56 0.71
N THR A 132 -15.28 -18.93 1.71
CA THR A 132 -16.16 -17.97 2.44
C THR A 132 -15.36 -17.09 3.41
N ARG A 133 -14.18 -17.52 3.86
CA ARG A 133 -13.31 -16.68 4.71
C ARG A 133 -12.60 -15.62 3.87
N ALA A 134 -12.18 -15.97 2.66
CA ALA A 134 -11.59 -15.02 1.71
C ALA A 134 -12.46 -13.78 1.49
N ASN A 135 -13.78 -13.96 1.33
CA ASN A 135 -14.71 -12.85 1.17
C ASN A 135 -14.80 -11.95 2.42
N ARG A 136 -14.76 -12.55 3.62
CA ARG A 136 -14.79 -11.81 4.89
C ARG A 136 -13.49 -11.03 5.10
N GLU A 137 -12.35 -11.66 4.83
CA GLU A 137 -11.03 -11.05 4.89
C GLU A 137 -10.90 -9.86 3.90
N VAL A 138 -11.40 -10.01 2.67
CA VAL A 138 -11.45 -8.89 1.70
C VAL A 138 -12.42 -7.79 2.13
N ALA A 139 -13.50 -8.11 2.82
CA ALA A 139 -14.39 -7.11 3.40
C ALA A 139 -13.69 -6.30 4.50
N LEU A 140 -12.90 -6.96 5.36
CA LEU A 140 -12.06 -6.28 6.35
C LEU A 140 -11.00 -5.41 5.69
N PHE A 141 -10.31 -5.92 4.68
CA PHE A 141 -9.34 -5.15 3.90
C PHE A 141 -9.97 -3.87 3.34
N SER A 142 -11.16 -3.99 2.72
CA SER A 142 -11.90 -2.85 2.17
C SER A 142 -12.18 -1.78 3.23
N HIS A 143 -12.58 -2.20 4.43
CA HIS A 143 -12.84 -1.28 5.54
C HIS A 143 -11.56 -0.59 6.03
N ILE A 144 -10.45 -1.33 6.16
CA ILE A 144 -9.13 -0.78 6.52
C ILE A 144 -8.67 0.24 5.46
N PHE A 145 -8.85 -0.07 4.18
CA PHE A 145 -8.46 0.82 3.08
C PHE A 145 -9.26 2.12 3.11
N ASN A 146 -10.56 2.06 3.34
CA ASN A 146 -11.38 3.27 3.49
C ASN A 146 -10.97 4.10 4.73
N LYS A 147 -10.59 3.46 5.85
CA LYS A 147 -10.01 4.18 6.99
C LYS A 147 -8.66 4.83 6.65
N ALA A 148 -7.84 4.20 5.83
CA ALA A 148 -6.61 4.81 5.32
C ALA A 148 -6.91 6.09 4.53
N ARG A 149 -7.98 6.11 3.73
CA ARG A 149 -8.44 7.29 3.01
C ARG A 149 -8.93 8.39 3.96
N GLU A 150 -9.75 8.05 4.95
CA GLU A 150 -10.20 9.01 5.97
C GLU A 150 -9.03 9.64 6.74
N TRP A 151 -7.96 8.88 6.96
CA TRP A 151 -6.75 9.38 7.62
C TRP A 151 -5.79 10.17 6.71
N GLY A 152 -6.11 10.31 5.42
CA GLY A 152 -5.27 11.02 4.45
C GLY A 152 -4.00 10.25 4.05
N TYR A 153 -3.98 8.93 4.22
CA TYR A 153 -2.85 8.09 3.80
C TYR A 153 -2.90 7.77 2.31
N THR A 154 -4.08 7.73 1.71
CA THR A 154 -4.24 7.45 0.29
C THR A 154 -5.43 8.19 -0.27
N ASP A 155 -5.25 8.77 -1.45
CA ASP A 155 -6.35 9.34 -2.24
C ASP A 155 -6.94 8.33 -3.23
N ASN A 156 -6.26 7.18 -3.39
CA ASN A 156 -6.66 6.15 -4.34
C ASN A 156 -8.04 5.60 -4.01
N GLU A 157 -8.75 5.21 -5.07
CA GLU A 157 -9.97 4.46 -4.92
C GLU A 157 -9.70 3.09 -4.28
N ASN A 158 -10.65 2.61 -3.49
CA ASN A 158 -10.55 1.31 -2.84
C ASN A 158 -10.41 0.19 -3.90
N PRO A 159 -9.30 -0.57 -3.89
CA PRO A 159 -8.99 -1.54 -4.93
C PRO A 159 -9.91 -2.77 -4.91
N VAL A 160 -10.73 -2.93 -3.86
CA VAL A 160 -11.75 -3.99 -3.78
C VAL A 160 -12.97 -3.64 -4.67
N ARG A 161 -13.19 -2.36 -4.98
CA ARG A 161 -14.30 -1.93 -5.83
C ARG A 161 -14.15 -2.55 -7.23
N GLY A 162 -15.21 -3.19 -7.71
CA GLY A 162 -15.22 -3.86 -9.03
C GLY A 162 -14.60 -5.26 -9.06
N VAL A 163 -14.05 -5.78 -7.96
CA VAL A 163 -13.52 -7.15 -7.90
C VAL A 163 -14.66 -8.14 -7.62
N LYS A 164 -14.81 -9.14 -8.50
CA LYS A 164 -15.81 -10.21 -8.33
C LYS A 164 -15.47 -11.07 -7.13
N LYS A 165 -16.36 -11.09 -6.13
CA LYS A 165 -16.26 -11.93 -4.93
C LYS A 165 -16.64 -13.38 -5.23
N ASN A 166 -16.25 -14.28 -4.33
CA ASN A 166 -16.63 -15.67 -4.41
C ASN A 166 -18.13 -15.86 -4.13
N VAL A 167 -18.78 -16.74 -4.90
CA VAL A 167 -20.16 -17.15 -4.62
C VAL A 167 -20.19 -17.96 -3.33
N GLU A 168 -20.98 -17.51 -2.36
CA GLU A 168 -21.26 -18.22 -1.11
C GLU A 168 -22.56 -19.01 -1.27
N LYS A 169 -22.52 -20.31 -0.91
CA LYS A 169 -23.76 -21.07 -0.74
C LYS A 169 -24.29 -20.79 0.66
N GLY A 170 -25.50 -20.24 0.74
CA GLY A 170 -26.22 -20.11 1.99
C GLY A 170 -26.47 -21.48 2.64
N ARG A 171 -26.74 -21.48 3.94
CA ARG A 171 -27.24 -22.68 4.62
C ARG A 171 -28.74 -22.73 4.39
N ASP A 172 -29.20 -23.61 3.51
CA ASP A 172 -30.62 -23.93 3.35
C ASP A 172 -30.98 -25.07 4.27
N VAL A 173 -31.21 -24.76 5.56
CA VAL A 173 -31.86 -25.70 6.47
C VAL A 173 -33.12 -25.03 6.97
N TYR A 174 -34.25 -25.44 6.39
CA TYR A 174 -35.56 -25.09 6.93
C TYR A 174 -35.83 -25.98 8.14
N VAL A 175 -35.98 -25.37 9.32
CA VAL A 175 -36.35 -26.09 10.54
C VAL A 175 -37.88 -26.21 10.53
N SER A 176 -38.39 -27.39 10.21
CA SER A 176 -39.82 -27.68 10.33
C SER A 176 -40.24 -27.83 11.79
N ASP A 177 -41.53 -27.67 12.06
CA ASP A 177 -42.09 -27.84 13.40
C ASP A 177 -41.79 -29.21 14.00
N ASP A 178 -41.87 -30.29 13.20
CA ASP A 178 -41.48 -31.64 13.63
C ASP A 178 -40.00 -31.70 14.05
N MET A 179 -39.11 -31.09 13.26
CA MET A 179 -37.68 -31.04 13.56
C MET A 179 -37.40 -30.24 14.83
N PHE A 180 -38.12 -29.13 15.05
CA PHE A 180 -38.06 -28.34 16.28
C PHE A 180 -38.48 -29.17 17.49
N TRP A 181 -39.67 -29.80 17.45
CA TRP A 181 -40.18 -30.59 18.58
C TRP A 181 -39.30 -31.80 18.90
N ARG A 182 -38.72 -32.44 17.88
CA ARG A 182 -37.77 -33.55 18.07
C ARG A 182 -36.52 -33.12 18.83
N VAL A 183 -35.95 -31.96 18.50
CA VAL A 183 -34.79 -31.41 19.20
C VAL A 183 -35.20 -30.95 20.60
N PHE A 184 -36.33 -30.25 20.72
CA PHE A 184 -36.86 -29.75 22.00
C PHE A 184 -37.09 -30.88 23.02
N ASN A 185 -37.70 -31.99 22.59
CA ASN A 185 -37.99 -33.14 23.46
C ASN A 185 -36.73 -33.91 23.90
N ARG A 186 -35.62 -33.75 23.17
CA ARG A 186 -34.32 -34.42 23.46
C ARG A 186 -33.34 -33.50 24.17
N ALA A 187 -33.58 -32.19 24.21
CA ALA A 187 -32.73 -31.25 24.92
C ALA A 187 -32.98 -31.37 26.43
N ASP A 188 -31.91 -31.59 27.19
CA ASP A 188 -31.99 -31.56 28.65
C ASP A 188 -32.47 -30.18 29.11
N ARG A 189 -33.43 -30.17 30.04
CA ARG A 189 -33.89 -28.92 30.66
C ARG A 189 -32.75 -28.39 31.52
N HIS A 190 -32.11 -27.31 31.05
CA HIS A 190 -31.17 -26.55 31.87
C HIS A 190 -31.90 -26.06 33.13
N ARG A 191 -31.49 -26.59 34.29
CA ARG A 191 -31.86 -26.08 35.62
C ARG A 191 -30.99 -24.91 36.00
#